data_AF-A0A2I0FHI3-F1
#
_entry.id   AF-A0A2I0FHI3-F1
#
_cell.length_a   1.000
_cell.length_b   1.000
_cell.length_c   1.000
_cell.angle_alpha   90.00
_cell.angle_beta   90.00
_cell.angle_gamma   90.00
#
_symmetry.space_group_name_H-M   'P 1'
#
loop_
_entity.id
_entity.type
_entity.pdbx_description
1 polymer ?
#
loop_
_entity_poly.entity_id
_entity_poly.type
_entity_poly.pdbx_seq_one_letter_code
_entity_poly.pdbx_strand_id
1 'polypeptide(L)'
;MNKKLGLLLAGGALILSACGNDGNQASEEQNDVAEETPVAEQEENTEEAANEEDTDAVEETEEAEEEKAEEEAPAATDVPEAMSGEASELLSEGDSTSFVFNQTGEFSIFCEPHPVMKMTVIVEEGAENSGEVALDIADYEFSEETITVAPGTTITWTNQDLAQHNVAFE
;
A
#
# COMPACT_ATOMS: atom_id res chain seq x y z
N MET A 1 45.85 14.66 -7.28
CA MET A 1 46.64 15.39 -6.26
C MET A 1 46.14 16.82 -6.17
N ASN A 2 46.05 17.33 -4.94
CA ASN A 2 45.70 18.70 -4.48
C ASN A 2 44.29 18.81 -3.88
N LYS A 3 44.05 19.28 -2.66
CA LYS A 3 44.87 19.57 -1.46
C LYS A 3 43.92 19.47 -0.25
N LYS A 4 44.42 18.98 0.88
CA LYS A 4 43.72 18.85 2.16
C LYS A 4 43.48 20.22 2.83
N LEU A 5 42.48 20.22 3.72
CA LEU A 5 42.55 20.62 5.14
C LEU A 5 41.77 21.89 5.54
N GLY A 6 40.82 21.70 6.48
CA GLY A 6 40.17 22.76 7.26
C GLY A 6 39.25 22.21 8.35
N LEU A 7 39.83 21.82 9.48
CA LEU A 7 39.22 21.36 10.73
C LEU A 7 38.86 22.54 11.65
N LEU A 8 37.77 22.44 12.44
CA LEU A 8 37.53 22.92 13.85
C LEU A 8 36.03 23.25 14.04
N LEU A 9 35.25 22.44 14.76
CA LEU A 9 35.02 22.43 16.23
C LEU A 9 34.14 23.58 16.75
N ALA A 10 32.95 23.25 17.28
CA ALA A 10 32.53 23.41 18.69
C ALA A 10 31.06 23.81 18.88
N GLY A 11 30.40 23.12 19.84
CA GLY A 11 29.24 23.59 20.61
C GLY A 11 27.88 23.38 19.93
N GLY A 12 26.92 22.61 20.43
CA GLY A 12 26.60 22.29 21.81
C GLY A 12 25.42 23.14 22.27
N ALA A 13 24.20 22.58 22.24
CA ALA A 13 23.08 22.97 23.10
C ALA A 13 21.94 21.95 22.96
N LEU A 14 21.96 20.92 23.81
CA LEU A 14 20.77 20.17 24.18
C LEU A 14 19.91 21.07 25.08
N ILE A 15 18.68 21.37 24.65
CA ILE A 15 17.65 21.88 25.54
C ILE A 15 16.56 20.82 25.63
N LEU A 16 16.62 20.04 26.71
CA LEU A 16 15.53 19.23 27.22
C LEU A 16 14.56 20.17 27.93
N SER A 17 13.41 20.45 27.32
CA SER A 17 12.25 20.98 28.04
C SER A 17 11.30 19.83 28.35
N ALA A 18 11.39 19.35 29.58
CA ALA A 18 10.37 18.56 30.25
C ALA A 18 9.43 19.49 31.06
N CYS A 19 8.38 18.88 31.62
CA CYS A 19 7.26 19.43 32.43
C CYS A 19 6.02 19.77 31.58
N GLY A 20 4.83 19.25 31.85
CA GLY A 20 4.38 18.42 32.96
C GLY A 20 2.92 18.01 32.75
N ASN A 21 2.60 16.80 33.22
CA ASN A 21 1.27 16.24 33.32
C ASN A 21 0.65 16.66 34.66
N ASP A 22 -0.42 17.44 34.63
CA ASP A 22 -1.31 17.66 35.76
C ASP A 22 -2.68 17.09 35.41
N GLY A 23 -3.05 16.01 36.09
CA GLY A 23 -4.41 15.51 36.13
C GLY A 23 -5.26 16.31 37.11
N ASN A 24 -6.57 16.34 36.89
CA ASN A 24 -7.62 16.34 37.92
C ASN A 24 -8.98 16.27 37.20
N GLN A 25 -9.58 15.08 37.08
CA GLN A 25 -10.69 14.61 37.93
C GLN A 25 -11.93 15.53 37.98
N ALA A 26 -13.00 15.00 37.37
CA ALA A 26 -14.32 14.73 37.94
C ALA A 26 -15.15 15.87 38.58
N SER A 27 -16.37 16.03 38.05
CA SER A 27 -17.65 15.83 38.79
C SER A 27 -18.79 15.82 37.75
N GLU A 28 -19.50 14.70 37.54
CA GLU A 28 -20.86 14.41 38.10
C GLU A 28 -21.94 15.27 37.39
N GLU A 29 -23.03 14.74 36.83
CA GLU A 29 -24.09 13.87 37.38
C GLU A 29 -24.71 13.07 36.21
N GLN A 30 -24.73 11.73 36.22
CA GLN A 30 -25.75 10.85 36.82
C GLN A 30 -27.21 11.18 36.44
N ASN A 31 -27.80 10.31 35.62
CA ASN A 31 -29.09 9.70 35.93
C ASN A 31 -29.25 8.37 35.20
N ASP A 32 -29.22 7.31 36.01
CA ASP A 32 -29.79 5.98 35.84
C ASP A 32 -31.16 5.97 35.14
N VAL A 33 -31.46 4.89 34.41
CA VAL A 33 -32.34 3.81 34.92
C VAL A 33 -32.26 2.63 33.95
N ALA A 34 -31.91 1.48 34.52
CA ALA A 34 -31.94 0.16 33.93
C ALA A 34 -33.37 -0.34 33.66
N GLU A 35 -33.54 -1.16 32.62
CA GLU A 35 -34.48 -2.27 32.70
C GLU A 35 -33.94 -3.46 31.91
N GLU A 36 -33.66 -4.53 32.64
CA GLU A 36 -33.36 -5.85 32.11
C GLU A 36 -34.68 -6.56 31.80
N THR A 37 -34.72 -7.39 30.76
CA THR A 37 -35.08 -8.81 30.95
C THR A 37 -34.79 -9.64 29.69
N PRO A 38 -34.40 -10.92 29.87
CA PRO A 38 -34.04 -11.87 28.81
C PRO A 38 -35.21 -12.80 28.45
N VAL A 39 -35.19 -13.43 27.26
CA VAL A 39 -35.70 -14.80 27.05
C VAL A 39 -34.98 -15.42 25.84
N ALA A 40 -34.44 -16.61 26.04
CA ALA A 40 -33.90 -17.52 25.03
C ALA A 40 -34.94 -18.61 24.67
N GLU A 41 -34.63 -19.35 23.61
CA GLU A 41 -35.18 -20.68 23.22
C GLU A 41 -36.55 -20.66 22.51
N GLN A 42 -36.88 -21.51 21.52
CA GLN A 42 -36.24 -22.48 20.63
C GLN A 42 -37.37 -22.87 19.62
N GLU A 43 -37.03 -23.73 18.64
CA GLU A 43 -37.93 -24.69 17.96
C GLU A 43 -38.51 -24.37 16.55
N GLU A 44 -37.88 -25.08 15.59
CA GLU A 44 -38.48 -25.96 14.56
C GLU A 44 -39.27 -25.36 13.37
N ASN A 45 -38.69 -25.50 12.18
CA ASN A 45 -39.42 -26.15 11.09
C ASN A 45 -38.46 -26.91 10.17
N THR A 46 -38.54 -28.24 10.24
CA THR A 46 -38.04 -29.21 9.27
C THR A 46 -39.15 -29.52 8.26
N GLU A 47 -38.88 -29.37 6.96
CA GLU A 47 -39.51 -30.22 5.95
C GLU A 47 -38.42 -30.72 4.99
N GLU A 48 -38.10 -31.99 5.19
CA GLU A 48 -37.33 -32.88 4.34
C GLU A 48 -38.23 -33.41 3.23
N ALA A 49 -37.73 -33.40 1.99
CA ALA A 49 -38.15 -34.38 0.99
C ALA A 49 -36.94 -34.71 0.12
N ALA A 50 -36.42 -35.91 0.38
CA ALA A 50 -35.34 -36.57 -0.31
C ALA A 50 -35.62 -36.74 -1.81
N ASN A 51 -34.55 -36.70 -2.61
CA ASN A 51 -34.35 -37.74 -3.60
C ASN A 51 -32.85 -38.06 -3.72
N GLU A 52 -32.62 -39.33 -3.99
CA GLU A 52 -31.46 -40.14 -3.66
C GLU A 52 -30.26 -39.95 -4.59
N GLU A 53 -29.13 -40.35 -4.02
CA GLU A 53 -27.83 -40.74 -4.57
C GLU A 53 -27.76 -41.06 -6.08
N ASP A 54 -26.75 -40.49 -6.75
CA ASP A 54 -25.92 -41.25 -7.69
C ASP A 54 -24.53 -40.59 -7.81
N THR A 55 -23.51 -41.35 -7.37
CA THR A 55 -22.16 -41.46 -7.91
C THR A 55 -21.55 -40.28 -8.67
N ASP A 56 -20.39 -39.78 -8.24
CA ASP A 56 -19.09 -40.30 -8.68
C ASP A 56 -17.97 -39.48 -8.02
N ALA A 57 -17.04 -40.17 -7.40
CA ALA A 57 -15.78 -39.57 -6.99
C ALA A 57 -14.91 -39.43 -8.25
N VAL A 58 -14.67 -38.20 -8.67
CA VAL A 58 -13.54 -37.89 -9.55
C VAL A 58 -12.81 -36.71 -8.93
N GLU A 59 -11.66 -37.02 -8.34
CA GLU A 59 -10.52 -36.11 -8.30
C GLU A 59 -10.30 -35.59 -9.72
N GLU A 60 -10.48 -34.30 -9.97
CA GLU A 60 -9.74 -33.56 -10.99
C GLU A 60 -9.49 -32.16 -10.43
N THR A 61 -8.33 -32.01 -9.79
CA THR A 61 -7.20 -31.19 -10.28
C THR A 61 -7.52 -29.70 -10.24
N GLU A 62 -7.09 -29.08 -9.15
CA GLU A 62 -6.74 -27.67 -9.10
C GLU A 62 -5.64 -27.43 -10.13
N GLU A 63 -6.00 -26.94 -11.32
CA GLU A 63 -5.03 -26.28 -12.18
C GLU A 63 -4.96 -24.82 -11.75
N ALA A 64 -4.08 -24.58 -10.79
CA ALA A 64 -3.41 -23.30 -10.65
C ALA A 64 -2.57 -23.12 -11.93
N GLU A 65 -3.05 -22.29 -12.84
CA GLU A 65 -2.22 -21.76 -13.92
C GLU A 65 -1.25 -20.76 -13.29
N GLU A 66 -0.16 -21.29 -12.75
CA GLU A 66 1.09 -20.56 -12.53
C GLU A 66 1.63 -20.14 -13.90
N GLU A 67 1.13 -19.04 -14.45
CA GLU A 67 1.90 -18.27 -15.42
C GLU A 67 2.95 -17.47 -14.64
N LYS A 68 4.02 -18.17 -14.28
CA LYS A 68 5.28 -17.59 -13.87
C LYS A 68 5.83 -16.81 -15.07
N ALA A 69 5.46 -15.54 -15.18
CA ALA A 69 6.10 -14.61 -16.10
C ALA A 69 7.56 -14.44 -15.69
N GLU A 70 8.46 -14.86 -16.59
CA GLU A 70 9.88 -14.63 -16.45
C GLU A 70 10.16 -13.12 -16.35
N GLU A 71 10.94 -12.80 -15.33
CA GLU A 71 11.62 -11.54 -15.04
C GLU A 71 12.45 -11.06 -16.24
N GLU A 72 11.81 -10.38 -17.20
CA GLU A 72 12.48 -9.43 -18.08
C GLU A 72 11.87 -8.05 -17.85
N ALA A 73 12.67 -7.12 -17.31
CA ALA A 73 12.31 -5.71 -17.24
C ALA A 73 11.85 -5.24 -18.64
N PRO A 74 10.65 -4.66 -18.79
CA PRO A 74 10.13 -4.29 -20.09
C PRO A 74 11.08 -3.26 -20.72
N ALA A 75 11.43 -3.47 -21.99
CA ALA A 75 12.16 -2.46 -22.75
C ALA A 75 11.41 -1.13 -22.67
N ALA A 76 12.10 -0.07 -22.25
CA ALA A 76 11.55 1.24 -21.84
C ALA A 76 10.67 1.98 -22.89
N THR A 77 10.45 1.41 -24.08
CA THR A 77 9.59 1.98 -25.12
C THR A 77 8.12 1.62 -25.00
N ASP A 78 7.78 0.57 -24.22
CA ASP A 78 6.41 0.06 -24.09
C ASP A 78 5.82 0.29 -22.69
N VAL A 79 6.51 1.05 -21.84
CA VAL A 79 6.04 1.41 -20.48
C VAL A 79 5.01 2.53 -20.59
N PRO A 80 3.80 2.38 -19.99
CA PRO A 80 2.78 3.42 -20.04
C PRO A 80 3.24 4.70 -19.34
N GLU A 81 2.79 5.85 -19.83
CA GLU A 81 3.07 7.13 -19.17
C GLU A 81 2.21 7.30 -17.92
N ALA A 82 2.80 7.85 -16.87
CA ALA A 82 2.06 8.24 -15.66
C ALA A 82 1.09 9.39 -16.00
N MET A 83 -0.20 9.15 -15.82
CA MET A 83 -1.28 10.09 -16.12
C MET A 83 -2.40 9.98 -15.07
N SER A 84 -3.03 11.11 -14.73
CA SER A 84 -4.20 11.15 -13.85
C SER A 84 -5.34 10.28 -14.39
N GLY A 85 -5.95 9.47 -13.51
CA GLY A 85 -7.03 8.54 -13.84
C GLY A 85 -6.60 7.22 -14.48
N GLU A 86 -5.30 7.01 -14.71
CA GLU A 86 -4.75 5.71 -15.11
C GLU A 86 -4.60 4.80 -13.88
N ALA A 87 -4.63 3.48 -14.08
CA ALA A 87 -4.33 2.50 -13.05
C ALA A 87 -3.69 1.25 -13.66
N SER A 88 -2.81 0.60 -12.89
CA SER A 88 -2.37 -0.76 -13.21
C SER A 88 -3.47 -1.78 -12.92
N GLU A 89 -3.29 -2.99 -13.46
CA GLU A 89 -4.01 -4.17 -12.98
C GLU A 89 -3.65 -4.47 -11.50
N LEU A 90 -4.41 -5.37 -10.88
CA LEU A 90 -4.08 -5.91 -9.56
C LEU A 90 -2.83 -6.80 -9.67
N LEU A 91 -1.88 -6.55 -8.79
CA LEU A 91 -0.60 -7.23 -8.68
C LEU A 91 -0.70 -8.28 -7.58
N SER A 92 -0.40 -9.54 -7.91
CA SER A 92 -0.19 -10.60 -6.91
C SER A 92 1.18 -10.43 -6.23
N GLU A 93 1.46 -11.23 -5.20
CA GLU A 93 2.80 -11.26 -4.60
C GLU A 93 3.86 -11.57 -5.66
N GLY A 94 4.90 -10.72 -5.74
CA GLY A 94 5.98 -10.77 -6.72
C GLY A 94 5.71 -10.07 -8.05
N ASP A 95 4.45 -9.76 -8.37
CA ASP A 95 4.11 -9.06 -9.61
C ASP A 95 4.59 -7.61 -9.56
N SER A 96 4.88 -7.07 -10.75
CA SER A 96 5.38 -5.70 -10.90
C SER A 96 4.63 -4.92 -11.97
N THR A 97 4.50 -3.62 -11.76
CA THR A 97 4.04 -2.66 -12.78
C THR A 97 5.02 -1.51 -12.91
N SER A 98 5.01 -0.80 -14.03
CA SER A 98 5.90 0.33 -14.27
C SER A 98 5.19 1.47 -14.99
N PHE A 99 5.56 2.70 -14.63
CA PHE A 99 5.11 3.91 -15.30
C PHE A 99 6.28 4.87 -15.55
N VAL A 100 6.26 5.56 -16.69
CA VAL A 100 7.25 6.60 -17.01
C VAL A 100 6.70 8.00 -16.69
N PHE A 101 7.50 8.78 -15.98
CA PHE A 101 7.16 10.11 -15.47
C PHE A 101 7.78 11.21 -16.35
N ASN A 102 7.18 11.48 -17.50
CA ASN A 102 7.69 12.48 -18.44
C ASN A 102 7.29 13.93 -18.11
N GLN A 103 6.16 14.13 -17.41
CA GLN A 103 5.62 15.45 -17.14
C GLN A 103 6.02 15.93 -15.75
N THR A 104 6.57 17.15 -15.67
CA THR A 104 6.82 17.79 -14.37
C THR A 104 5.51 18.09 -13.64
N GLY A 105 5.52 17.92 -12.32
CA GLY A 105 4.32 18.07 -11.50
C GLY A 105 4.29 17.13 -10.30
N GLU A 106 3.16 17.11 -9.62
CA GLU A 106 2.91 16.22 -8.49
C GLU A 106 1.86 15.18 -8.90
N PHE A 107 2.16 13.91 -8.66
CA PHE A 107 1.30 12.78 -8.96
C PHE A 107 0.90 12.12 -7.65
N SER A 108 -0.39 12.20 -7.32
CA SER A 108 -0.99 11.49 -6.19
C SER A 108 -1.30 10.06 -6.61
N ILE A 109 -0.64 9.11 -5.96
CA ILE A 109 -0.78 7.68 -6.23
C ILE A 109 -1.48 7.03 -5.05
N PHE A 110 -2.37 6.09 -5.33
CA PHE A 110 -3.07 5.31 -4.31
C PHE A 110 -3.31 3.87 -4.78
N CYS A 111 -3.68 3.01 -3.83
CA CYS A 111 -4.17 1.66 -4.10
C CYS A 111 -5.72 1.67 -4.14
N GLU A 112 -6.35 1.21 -5.21
CA GLU A 112 -7.81 1.24 -5.38
C GLU A 112 -8.59 0.40 -4.35
N PRO A 113 -8.24 -0.88 -4.08
CA PRO A 113 -8.97 -1.68 -3.09
C PRO A 113 -8.78 -1.16 -1.65
N HIS A 114 -7.73 -0.37 -1.40
CA HIS A 114 -7.41 0.19 -0.09
C HIS A 114 -6.98 1.68 -0.21
N PRO A 115 -7.92 2.62 -0.41
CA PRO A 115 -7.62 4.02 -0.76
C PRO A 115 -6.87 4.85 0.29
N VAL A 116 -6.56 4.24 1.44
CA VAL A 116 -5.72 4.82 2.50
C VAL A 116 -4.22 4.66 2.20
N MET A 117 -3.85 3.69 1.37
CA MET A 117 -2.48 3.53 0.90
C MET A 117 -2.20 4.60 -0.16
N LYS A 118 -1.32 5.54 0.15
CA LYS A 118 -1.02 6.67 -0.72
C LYS A 118 0.46 6.95 -0.77
N MET A 119 0.92 7.46 -1.91
CA MET A 119 2.23 8.08 -2.04
C MET A 119 2.16 9.25 -3.02
N THR A 120 3.18 10.08 -3.00
CA THR A 120 3.31 11.20 -3.93
C THR A 120 4.61 11.10 -4.72
N VAL A 121 4.52 11.17 -6.05
CA VAL A 121 5.69 11.35 -6.92
C VAL A 121 5.76 12.80 -7.37
N ILE A 122 6.85 13.47 -7.04
CA ILE A 122 7.15 14.84 -7.50
C ILE A 122 8.15 14.75 -8.64
N VAL A 123 7.76 15.24 -9.81
CA VAL A 123 8.62 15.27 -11.01
C VAL A 123 9.14 16.69 -11.21
N GLU A 124 10.44 16.89 -11.04
CA GLU A 124 11.08 18.20 -11.20
C GLU A 124 12.45 18.11 -11.89
N GLU A 125 12.81 19.18 -12.58
CA GLU A 125 14.09 19.27 -13.29
C GLU A 125 15.27 19.24 -12.30
N GLY A 126 16.27 18.41 -12.60
CA GLY A 126 17.48 18.30 -11.79
C GLY A 126 17.34 17.52 -10.48
N ALA A 127 16.23 16.79 -10.29
CA ALA A 127 16.11 15.81 -9.21
C ALA A 127 17.20 14.72 -9.31
N GLU A 128 17.66 14.25 -8.15
CA GLU A 128 18.76 13.29 -8.06
C GLU A 128 18.36 11.88 -8.56
N ASN A 129 17.12 11.47 -8.29
CA ASN A 129 16.58 10.20 -8.79
C ASN A 129 16.22 10.35 -10.28
N SER A 130 16.84 9.55 -11.13
CA SER A 130 16.62 9.58 -12.59
C SER A 130 16.85 8.20 -13.21
N GLY A 131 16.29 7.98 -14.41
CA GLY A 131 16.41 6.71 -15.11
C GLY A 131 15.40 5.70 -14.59
N GLU A 132 15.86 4.70 -13.83
CA GLU A 132 15.01 3.64 -13.29
C GLU A 132 15.04 3.68 -11.76
N VAL A 133 13.86 3.62 -11.15
CA VAL A 133 13.68 3.55 -9.70
C VAL A 133 12.78 2.36 -9.39
N ALA A 134 13.22 1.49 -8.48
CA ALA A 134 12.42 0.38 -7.98
C ALA A 134 11.90 0.71 -6.58
N LEU A 135 10.62 0.50 -6.35
CA LEU A 135 9.92 0.65 -5.08
C LEU A 135 9.15 -0.63 -4.78
N ASP A 136 8.91 -0.89 -3.50
CA ASP A 136 8.12 -2.03 -3.06
C ASP A 136 6.73 -1.58 -2.59
N ILE A 137 5.75 -2.47 -2.68
CA ILE A 137 4.48 -2.39 -1.94
C ILE A 137 4.54 -3.50 -0.90
N ALA A 138 4.62 -3.14 0.38
CA ALA A 138 4.79 -4.09 1.47
C ALA A 138 4.17 -3.54 2.74
N ASP A 139 3.77 -4.43 3.67
CA ASP A 139 3.17 -4.05 4.94
C ASP A 139 1.93 -3.14 4.77
N TYR A 140 1.18 -3.33 3.68
CA TYR A 140 0.05 -2.48 3.26
C TYR A 140 0.43 -1.02 3.00
N GLU A 141 1.66 -0.75 2.59
CA GLU A 141 2.17 0.59 2.28
C GLU A 141 3.01 0.60 0.99
N PHE A 142 3.08 1.76 0.32
CA PHE A 142 4.15 1.98 -0.65
C PHE A 142 5.45 2.24 0.13
N SER A 143 6.59 1.73 -0.33
CA SER A 143 7.86 1.82 0.39
C SER A 143 8.34 3.25 0.66
N GLU A 144 7.79 4.24 -0.06
CA GLU A 144 8.05 5.66 0.12
C GLU A 144 6.71 6.43 0.15
N GLU A 145 6.52 7.30 1.14
CA GLU A 145 5.37 8.21 1.17
C GLU A 145 5.51 9.32 0.11
N THR A 146 6.73 9.75 -0.18
CA THR A 146 7.02 10.77 -1.19
C THR A 146 8.39 10.55 -1.81
N ILE A 147 8.46 10.61 -3.14
CA ILE A 147 9.72 10.58 -3.89
C ILE A 147 9.78 11.73 -4.90
N THR A 148 10.96 12.33 -5.05
CA THR A 148 11.23 13.32 -6.09
C THR A 148 12.11 12.70 -7.17
N VAL A 149 11.69 12.79 -8.44
CA VAL A 149 12.37 12.21 -9.61
C VAL A 149 12.50 13.20 -10.76
N ALA A 150 13.47 12.98 -11.65
CA ALA A 150 13.65 13.80 -12.85
C ALA A 150 12.67 13.38 -13.95
N PRO A 151 12.32 14.27 -14.89
CA PRO A 151 11.52 13.90 -16.06
C PRO A 151 12.14 12.73 -16.85
N GLY A 152 11.28 11.80 -17.28
CA GLY A 152 11.68 10.58 -17.99
C GLY A 152 12.08 9.43 -17.09
N THR A 153 11.91 9.55 -15.77
CA THR A 153 12.16 8.45 -14.83
C THR A 153 11.06 7.40 -14.97
N THR A 154 11.45 6.14 -15.08
CA THR A 154 10.55 4.99 -14.93
C THR A 154 10.59 4.53 -13.49
N ILE A 155 9.42 4.45 -12.85
CA ILE A 155 9.28 3.83 -11.54
C ILE A 155 8.62 2.48 -11.72
N THR A 156 9.21 1.45 -11.11
CA THR A 156 8.69 0.09 -11.03
C THR A 156 8.28 -0.18 -9.60
N TRP A 157 7.03 -0.64 -9.41
CA TRP A 157 6.54 -1.12 -8.12
C TRP A 157 6.41 -2.63 -8.17
N THR A 158 6.94 -3.31 -7.15
CA THR A 158 6.76 -4.75 -6.94
C THR A 158 5.91 -4.98 -5.70
N ASN A 159 4.87 -5.79 -5.83
CA ASN A 159 4.09 -6.18 -4.66
C ASN A 159 4.81 -7.28 -3.88
N GLN A 160 5.12 -7.04 -2.60
CA GLN A 160 5.72 -8.01 -1.68
C GLN A 160 4.72 -8.56 -0.67
N ASP A 161 3.48 -8.06 -0.67
CA ASP A 161 2.41 -8.55 0.20
C ASP A 161 1.65 -9.71 -0.46
N LEU A 162 1.13 -10.60 0.40
CA LEU A 162 0.16 -11.62 -0.03
C LEU A 162 -1.18 -11.01 -0.48
N ALA A 163 -1.50 -9.82 0.01
CA ALA A 163 -2.66 -9.08 -0.46
C ALA A 163 -2.38 -8.53 -1.86
N GLN A 164 -3.41 -8.48 -2.72
CA GLN A 164 -3.27 -7.86 -4.03
C GLN A 164 -3.34 -6.34 -3.92
N HIS A 165 -2.47 -5.67 -4.67
CA HIS A 165 -2.36 -4.21 -4.70
C HIS A 165 -2.30 -3.70 -6.13
N ASN A 166 -2.56 -2.41 -6.34
CA ASN A 166 -2.28 -1.76 -7.61
C ASN A 166 -1.73 -0.35 -7.42
N VAL A 167 -1.28 0.23 -8.53
CA VAL A 167 -0.81 1.61 -8.62
C VAL A 167 -1.83 2.39 -9.45
N ALA A 168 -2.57 3.30 -8.81
CA ALA A 168 -3.57 4.15 -9.46
C ALA A 168 -3.28 5.63 -9.21
N PHE A 169 -3.64 6.48 -10.18
CA PHE A 169 -3.38 7.92 -10.16
C PHE A 169 -4.68 8.70 -9.98
N GLU A 170 -4.72 9.63 -9.01
CA GLU A 170 -5.87 10.54 -8.82
C GLU A 170 -6.08 11.49 -10.01
#